data_AF-A0A925SMY8-F1
#
_entry.id   AF-A0A925SMY8-F1
#
_cell.length_a   1.000
_cell.length_b   1.000
_cell.length_c   1.000
_cell.angle_alpha   90.00
_cell.angle_beta   90.00
_cell.angle_gamma   90.00
#
_symmetry.space_group_name_H-M   'P 1'
#
loop_
_entity.id
_entity.type
_entity.pdbx_description
1 polymer ?
#
loop_
_entity_poly.entity_id
_entity_poly.type
_entity_poly.pdbx_seq_one_letter_code
_entity_poly.pdbx_strand_id
1 'polypeptide(L)'
;DREVLWGFIRRYAPDATPEAHPLLDQLVGYAIRYFHDFVKPAKRYRAPSEKERAALLDLDRRLAKLPKEVLAEEIQAQVYAVGKEHGFEPLRDWFAALYEVLLGQTQGPRFGSFVELYGIAETRALIAKALAGDLVAA
;
A
#
# COMPACT_ATOMS: atom_id res chain seq x y z
N ASP A 1 3.40 -9.50 -10.78
CA ASP A 1 4.52 -10.44 -11.04
C ASP A 1 4.45 -11.58 -10.04
N ARG A 2 4.79 -12.80 -10.46
CA ARG A 2 4.80 -14.01 -9.63
C ARG A 2 5.83 -13.91 -8.51
N GLU A 3 7.01 -13.40 -8.81
CA GLU A 3 8.09 -13.27 -7.82
C GLU A 3 7.72 -12.31 -6.69
N VAL A 4 6.98 -11.24 -7.01
CA VAL A 4 6.50 -10.27 -6.02
C VAL A 4 5.55 -10.92 -5.02
N LEU A 5 4.59 -11.73 -5.49
CA LEU A 5 3.65 -12.43 -4.61
C LEU A 5 4.35 -13.48 -3.75
N TRP A 6 5.30 -14.24 -4.32
CA TRP A 6 6.13 -15.16 -3.55
C TRP A 6 7.03 -14.46 -2.54
N GLY A 7 7.49 -13.23 -2.83
CA GLY A 7 8.17 -12.37 -1.87
C GLY A 7 7.30 -12.09 -0.64
N PHE A 8 6.02 -11.76 -0.83
CA PHE A 8 5.08 -11.55 0.28
C PHE A 8 4.75 -12.83 1.04
N ILE A 9 4.54 -13.94 0.34
CA ILE A 9 4.29 -15.23 0.98
C ILE A 9 5.45 -15.61 1.89
N ARG A 10 6.70 -15.44 1.44
CA ARG A 10 7.89 -15.75 2.24
C ARG A 10 8.10 -14.85 3.46
N ARG A 11 7.52 -13.64 3.48
CA ARG A 11 7.51 -12.82 4.71
C ARG A 11 6.68 -13.47 5.83
N TYR A 12 5.69 -14.29 5.47
CA TYR A 12 4.83 -15.02 6.42
C TYR A 12 5.26 -16.49 6.62
N ALA A 13 5.69 -17.15 5.54
CA ALA A 13 6.13 -18.54 5.54
C ALA A 13 7.52 -18.65 4.86
N PRO A 14 8.62 -18.43 5.61
CA PRO A 14 9.97 -18.30 5.06
C PRO A 14 10.44 -19.50 4.21
N ASP A 15 10.00 -20.70 4.59
CA ASP A 15 10.41 -21.95 3.94
C ASP A 15 9.54 -22.32 2.73
N ALA A 16 8.50 -21.53 2.42
CA ALA A 16 7.60 -21.82 1.31
C ALA A 16 8.26 -21.52 -0.04
N THR A 17 8.29 -22.52 -0.92
CA THR A 17 8.75 -22.38 -2.31
C THR A 17 7.68 -22.86 -3.31
N PRO A 18 7.73 -22.37 -4.56
CA PRO A 18 6.90 -22.88 -5.65
C PRO A 18 7.00 -24.39 -5.82
N GLU A 19 8.21 -24.94 -5.70
CA GLU A 19 8.51 -26.37 -5.90
C GLU A 19 7.99 -27.23 -4.76
N ALA A 20 8.11 -26.77 -3.51
CA ALA A 20 7.58 -27.48 -2.35
C ALA A 20 6.06 -27.37 -2.24
N HIS A 21 5.45 -26.33 -2.82
CA HIS A 21 4.02 -26.06 -2.75
C HIS A 21 3.40 -25.80 -4.14
N PRO A 22 3.34 -26.80 -5.04
CA PRO A 22 2.89 -26.61 -6.42
C PRO A 22 1.43 -26.14 -6.54
N LEU A 23 0.55 -26.57 -5.63
CA LEU A 23 -0.83 -26.09 -5.61
C LEU A 23 -0.90 -24.60 -5.25
N LEU A 24 -0.14 -24.16 -4.25
CA LEU A 24 -0.07 -22.74 -3.87
C LEU A 24 0.49 -21.92 -5.04
N ASP A 25 1.51 -22.43 -5.71
CA ASP A 25 2.08 -21.79 -6.90
C ASP A 25 1.02 -21.60 -8.00
N GLN A 26 0.19 -22.61 -8.25
CA GLN A 26 -0.92 -22.50 -9.20
C GLN A 26 -1.96 -21.44 -8.77
N LEU A 27 -2.28 -21.37 -7.47
CA LEU A 27 -3.17 -20.35 -6.91
C LEU A 27 -2.60 -18.93 -7.05
N VAL A 28 -1.30 -18.74 -6.83
CA VAL A 28 -0.59 -17.48 -7.12
C VAL A 28 -0.79 -17.09 -8.58
N GLY A 29 -0.66 -18.05 -9.51
CA GLY A 29 -0.93 -17.84 -10.93
C GLY A 29 -2.37 -17.36 -11.20
N TYR A 30 -3.38 -17.93 -10.55
CA TYR A 30 -4.76 -17.46 -10.68
C TYR A 30 -4.96 -16.06 -10.08
N ALA A 31 -4.37 -15.77 -8.92
CA ALA A 31 -4.46 -14.45 -8.29
C ALA A 31 -3.87 -13.35 -9.18
N ILE A 32 -2.75 -13.63 -9.86
CA ILE A 32 -2.14 -12.70 -10.82
C ILE A 32 -3.08 -12.45 -12.00
N ARG A 33 -3.62 -13.50 -12.61
CA ARG A 33 -4.59 -13.36 -13.72
C ARG A 33 -5.80 -12.54 -13.29
N TYR A 34 -6.38 -12.86 -12.13
CA TYR A 34 -7.50 -12.10 -11.60
C TYR A 34 -7.18 -10.61 -11.41
N PHE A 35 -5.99 -10.31 -10.87
CA PHE A 35 -5.54 -8.93 -10.75
C PHE A 35 -5.43 -8.25 -12.11
N HIS A 36 -4.85 -8.91 -13.12
CA HIS A 36 -4.68 -8.34 -14.45
C HIS A 36 -6.00 -8.12 -15.19
N ASP A 37 -6.93 -9.06 -15.06
CA ASP A 37 -8.16 -9.07 -15.86
C ASP A 37 -9.28 -8.22 -15.22
N PHE A 38 -9.32 -8.14 -13.88
CA PHE A 38 -10.44 -7.52 -13.17
C PHE A 38 -10.03 -6.33 -12.29
N VAL A 39 -8.90 -6.40 -11.60
CA VAL A 39 -8.51 -5.35 -10.64
C VAL A 39 -7.80 -4.20 -11.35
N LYS A 40 -6.73 -4.50 -12.09
CA LYS A 40 -5.86 -3.53 -12.77
C LYS A 40 -6.65 -2.60 -13.70
N PRO A 41 -7.57 -3.07 -14.57
CA PRO A 41 -8.31 -2.21 -15.49
C PRO A 41 -9.29 -1.27 -14.77
N ALA A 42 -9.72 -1.63 -13.56
CA ALA A 42 -10.63 -0.83 -12.75
C ALA A 42 -9.91 0.22 -11.89
N LYS A 43 -8.58 0.18 -11.79
CA LYS A 43 -7.82 1.12 -10.96
C LYS A 43 -7.87 2.51 -11.60
N ARG A 44 -8.24 3.51 -10.80
CA ARG A 44 -8.30 4.92 -11.21
C ARG A 44 -7.51 5.74 -10.20
N TYR A 45 -6.31 6.15 -10.61
CA TYR A 45 -5.48 7.05 -9.82
C TYR A 45 -5.90 8.50 -10.04
N ARG A 46 -5.75 9.32 -9.00
CA ARG A 46 -5.91 10.77 -9.09
C ARG A 46 -4.73 11.47 -8.44
N ALA A 47 -4.48 12.71 -8.84
CA ALA A 47 -3.52 13.56 -8.16
C ALA A 47 -4.01 13.88 -6.73
N PRO A 48 -3.11 13.99 -5.75
CA PRO A 48 -3.45 14.53 -4.44
C PRO A 48 -3.73 16.03 -4.54
N SER A 49 -4.69 16.51 -3.77
CA SER A 49 -4.88 17.93 -3.47
C SER A 49 -3.73 18.46 -2.61
N GLU A 50 -3.57 19.79 -2.51
CA GLU A 50 -2.50 20.40 -1.68
C GLU A 50 -2.51 19.90 -0.22
N LYS A 51 -3.70 19.73 0.36
CA LYS A 51 -3.86 19.19 1.72
C LYS A 51 -3.37 17.75 1.82
N GLU A 52 -3.81 16.89 0.90
CA GLU A 52 -3.39 15.48 0.86
C GLU A 52 -1.90 15.36 0.57
N ARG A 53 -1.35 16.26 -0.26
CA ARG A 53 0.06 16.33 -0.60
C ARG A 53 0.91 16.63 0.64
N ALA A 54 0.50 17.60 1.46
CA ALA A 54 1.13 17.90 2.74
C ALA A 54 1.05 16.73 3.74
N ALA A 55 -0.11 16.06 3.80
CA ALA A 55 -0.32 14.90 4.66
C ALA A 55 0.53 13.70 4.24
N LEU A 56 0.64 13.42 2.93
CA LEU A 56 1.49 12.36 2.38
C LEU A 56 2.98 12.62 2.66
N LEU A 57 3.44 13.87 2.57
CA LEU A 57 4.80 14.26 2.95
C LEU A 57 5.07 14.09 4.45
N ASP A 58 4.08 14.32 5.31
CA ASP A 58 4.20 14.02 6.74
C ASP A 58 4.22 12.51 7.00
N LEU A 59 3.33 11.76 6.35
CA LEU A 59 3.32 10.30 6.46
C LEU A 59 4.67 9.69 6.04
N ASP A 60 5.25 10.13 4.92
CA ASP A 60 6.59 9.69 4.49
C ASP A 60 7.64 9.93 5.59
N ARG A 61 7.65 11.12 6.19
CA ARG A 61 8.59 11.49 7.25
C ARG A 61 8.40 10.68 8.53
N ARG A 62 7.17 10.30 8.87
CA ARG A 62 6.88 9.44 10.03
C ARG A 62 7.30 8.01 9.76
N LEU A 63 6.95 7.46 8.60
CA LEU A 63 7.36 6.13 8.17
C LEU A 63 8.90 5.99 8.15
N ALA A 64 9.61 7.04 7.74
CA ALA A 64 11.08 7.07 7.74
C ALA A 64 11.73 6.89 9.13
N LYS A 65 10.98 7.18 10.20
CA LYS A 65 11.46 7.10 11.60
C LYS A 65 11.09 5.78 12.28
N LEU A 66 10.22 4.97 11.67
CA LEU A 66 9.83 3.69 12.23
C LEU A 66 10.96 2.67 12.08
N PRO A 67 11.13 1.75 13.04
CA PRO A 67 12.07 0.65 12.89
C PRO A 67 11.62 -0.29 11.76
N LYS A 68 12.56 -1.09 11.24
CA LYS A 68 12.29 -2.04 10.16
C LYS A 68 11.24 -3.09 10.56
N GLU A 69 11.27 -3.53 11.81
CA GLU A 69 10.35 -4.51 12.40
C GLU A 69 9.31 -3.78 13.25
N VAL A 70 8.44 -3.03 12.59
CA VAL A 70 7.33 -2.33 13.23
C VAL A 70 6.03 -3.08 12.93
N LEU A 71 5.17 -3.19 13.94
CA LEU A 71 3.88 -3.86 13.81
C LEU A 71 2.85 -2.97 13.10
N ALA A 72 1.92 -3.60 12.38
CA ALA A 72 0.83 -2.91 11.69
C ALA A 72 0.05 -1.93 12.57
N GLU A 73 -0.07 -2.19 13.87
CA GLU A 73 -0.77 -1.33 14.81
C GLU A 73 -0.06 0.01 15.04
N GLU A 74 1.26 -0.01 15.21
CA GLU A 74 2.06 1.21 15.37
C GLU A 74 2.09 2.03 14.08
N ILE A 75 2.21 1.36 12.91
CA ILE A 75 2.10 2.04 11.61
C ILE A 75 0.71 2.68 11.48
N GLN A 76 -0.34 1.93 11.80
CA GLN A 76 -1.71 2.43 11.73
C GLN A 76 -1.89 3.66 12.62
N ALA A 77 -1.33 3.66 13.83
CA ALA A 77 -1.38 4.81 14.73
C ALA A 77 -0.75 6.07 14.10
N GLN A 78 0.40 5.94 13.42
CA GLN A 78 1.00 7.06 12.68
C GLN A 78 0.09 7.56 11.54
N VAL A 79 -0.53 6.66 10.79
CA VAL A 79 -1.45 7.00 9.69
C VAL A 79 -2.67 7.76 10.22
N TYR A 80 -3.24 7.32 11.36
CA TYR A 80 -4.34 8.03 12.04
C TYR A 80 -3.92 9.41 12.52
N ALA A 81 -2.72 9.52 13.14
CA ALA A 81 -2.20 10.79 13.63
C ALA A 81 -2.06 11.81 12.51
N VAL A 82 -1.50 11.43 11.35
CA VAL A 82 -1.43 12.30 10.16
C VAL A 82 -2.81 12.80 9.76
N GLY A 83 -3.80 11.91 9.61
CA GLY A 83 -5.13 12.32 9.19
C GLY A 83 -5.78 13.32 10.17
N LYS A 84 -5.60 13.13 11.48
CA LYS A 84 -6.10 14.05 12.51
C LYS A 84 -5.36 15.38 12.50
N GLU A 85 -4.04 15.35 12.49
CA GLU A 85 -3.20 16.57 12.56
C GLU A 85 -3.33 17.45 11.30
N HIS A 86 -3.63 16.85 10.15
CA HIS A 86 -3.97 17.57 8.93
C HIS A 86 -5.45 17.92 8.83
N GLY A 87 -6.26 17.68 9.87
CA GLY A 87 -7.64 18.14 9.97
C GLY A 87 -8.60 17.46 8.98
N PHE A 88 -8.43 16.16 8.71
CA PHE A 88 -9.41 15.40 7.94
C PHE A 88 -10.62 15.04 8.80
N GLU A 89 -11.75 15.68 8.51
CA GLU A 89 -13.03 15.48 9.19
C GLU A 89 -14.15 15.34 8.15
N PRO A 90 -14.76 14.15 7.99
CA PRO A 90 -14.48 12.91 8.72
C PRO A 90 -13.14 12.24 8.33
N LEU A 91 -12.52 11.54 9.28
CA LEU A 91 -11.22 10.89 9.07
C LEU A 91 -11.22 9.83 7.96
N ARG A 92 -12.39 9.29 7.62
CA ARG A 92 -12.53 8.36 6.48
C ARG A 92 -12.04 8.98 5.15
N ASP A 93 -12.11 10.31 5.02
CA ASP A 93 -11.70 11.00 3.80
C ASP A 93 -10.19 10.93 3.60
N TRP A 94 -9.42 10.87 4.70
CA TRP A 94 -7.97 10.62 4.64
C TRP A 94 -7.67 9.22 4.11
N PHE A 95 -8.40 8.21 4.58
CA PHE A 95 -8.21 6.84 4.09
C PHE A 95 -8.66 6.68 2.64
N ALA A 96 -9.77 7.31 2.25
CA ALA A 96 -10.19 7.37 0.85
C ALA A 96 -9.07 7.99 -0.01
N ALA A 97 -8.49 9.11 0.43
CA ALA A 97 -7.36 9.73 -0.27
C ALA A 97 -6.16 8.79 -0.42
N LEU A 98 -5.76 8.07 0.65
CA LEU A 98 -4.68 7.09 0.56
C LEU A 98 -4.96 6.01 -0.50
N TYR A 99 -6.18 5.48 -0.55
CA TYR A 99 -6.51 4.43 -1.52
C TYR A 99 -6.61 4.96 -2.94
N GLU A 100 -7.21 6.14 -3.15
CA GLU A 100 -7.39 6.71 -4.49
C GLU A 100 -6.07 7.20 -5.07
N VAL A 101 -5.24 7.85 -4.24
CA VAL A 101 -3.97 8.44 -4.68
C VAL A 101 -2.87 7.38 -4.81
N LEU A 102 -2.76 6.45 -3.85
CA LEU A 102 -1.65 5.49 -3.83
C LEU A 102 -2.00 4.15 -4.50
N LEU A 103 -3.27 3.73 -4.43
CA LEU A 103 -3.69 2.40 -4.88
C LEU A 103 -4.71 2.43 -6.02
N GLY A 104 -5.16 3.61 -6.47
CA GLY A 104 -6.14 3.77 -7.53
C GLY A 104 -7.49 3.10 -7.24
N GLN A 105 -7.88 3.00 -5.97
CA GLN A 105 -9.13 2.34 -5.55
C GLN A 105 -9.87 3.22 -4.55
N THR A 106 -11.20 3.11 -4.49
CA THR A 106 -12.02 3.90 -3.55
C THR A 106 -11.96 3.37 -2.11
N GLN A 107 -11.53 2.12 -1.94
CA GLN A 107 -11.39 1.45 -0.66
C GLN A 107 -10.26 0.43 -0.71
N GLY A 108 -9.81 -0.02 0.46
CA GLY A 108 -8.71 -0.96 0.56
C GLY A 108 -8.63 -1.64 1.93
N PRO A 109 -7.67 -2.55 2.10
CA PRO A 109 -7.41 -3.18 3.40
C PRO A 109 -6.92 -2.13 4.40
N ARG A 110 -6.97 -2.45 5.69
CA ARG A 110 -6.38 -1.62 6.76
C ARG A 110 -4.96 -1.18 6.37
N PHE A 111 -4.75 0.13 6.26
CA PHE A 111 -3.55 0.69 5.65
C PHE A 111 -2.26 0.29 6.40
N GLY A 112 -2.26 0.26 7.73
CA GLY A 112 -1.11 -0.18 8.52
C GLY A 112 -0.70 -1.64 8.23
N SER A 113 -1.67 -2.54 8.08
CA SER A 113 -1.41 -3.94 7.69
C SER A 113 -0.89 -4.05 6.25
N PHE A 114 -1.38 -3.18 5.36
CA PHE A 114 -0.83 -3.08 4.01
C PHE A 114 0.63 -2.65 4.04
N VAL A 115 1.00 -1.62 4.82
CA VAL A 115 2.39 -1.14 4.91
C VAL A 115 3.31 -2.16 5.57
N GLU A 116 2.85 -2.88 6.59
CA GLU A 116 3.62 -3.99 7.22
C GLU A 116 3.95 -5.07 6.18
N LEU A 117 2.95 -5.50 5.40
CA LEU A 117 3.13 -6.52 4.37
C LEU A 117 3.94 -6.01 3.17
N TYR A 118 3.62 -4.81 2.67
CA TYR A 118 4.23 -4.20 1.48
C TYR A 118 5.66 -3.74 1.75
N GLY A 119 5.90 -3.21 2.94
CA GLY A 119 7.18 -2.70 3.42
C GLY A 119 7.21 -1.17 3.47
N ILE A 120 7.86 -0.63 4.51
CA ILE A 120 7.99 0.82 4.71
C ILE A 120 8.68 1.49 3.52
N ALA A 121 9.80 0.93 3.05
CA ALA A 121 10.58 1.54 1.98
C ALA A 121 9.78 1.59 0.67
N GLU A 122 9.05 0.51 0.39
CA GLU A 122 8.17 0.36 -0.76
C GLU A 122 6.99 1.33 -0.68
N THR A 123 6.35 1.49 0.50
CA THR A 123 5.29 2.49 0.71
C THR A 123 5.80 3.91 0.52
N ARG A 124 6.98 4.24 1.04
CA ARG A 124 7.59 5.57 0.88
C ARG A 124 7.89 5.88 -0.60
N ALA A 125 8.42 4.90 -1.33
CA ALA A 125 8.63 5.01 -2.77
C ALA A 125 7.30 5.20 -3.53
N LEU A 126 6.23 4.53 -3.11
CA LEU A 126 4.88 4.71 -3.68
C LEU A 126 4.34 6.12 -3.42
N ILE A 127 4.53 6.66 -2.22
CA ILE A 127 4.18 8.04 -1.88
C ILE A 127 4.95 9.01 -2.79
N ALA A 128 6.26 8.82 -2.95
CA ALA A 128 7.08 9.68 -3.82
C ALA A 128 6.57 9.70 -5.27
N LYS A 129 6.23 8.53 -5.83
CA LYS A 129 5.63 8.42 -7.17
C LYS A 129 4.31 9.15 -7.29
N ALA A 130 3.45 9.04 -6.27
CA ALA A 130 2.17 9.75 -6.25
C ALA A 130 2.37 11.27 -6.20
N LEU A 131 3.33 11.75 -5.41
CA LEU A 131 3.67 13.17 -5.28
C LEU A 131 4.32 13.76 -6.54
N ALA A 132 4.97 12.92 -7.35
CA ALA A 132 5.53 13.26 -8.66
C ALA A 132 4.50 13.20 -9.80
N GLY A 133 3.34 12.57 -9.57
CA GLY A 133 2.28 12.39 -10.57
C GLY A 133 2.44 11.13 -11.42
N ASP A 134 3.47 10.31 -11.18
CA ASP A 134 3.80 9.12 -11.98
C ASP A 134 2.68 8.07 -11.96
N LEU A 135 1.86 8.02 -10.91
CA LEU A 135 0.77 7.04 -10.79
C LEU A 135 -0.45 7.39 -11.65
N VAL A 136 -0.65 8.68 -11.96
CA VAL A 136 -1.76 9.13 -12.83
C VAL A 136 -1.43 8.88 -14.31
N ALA A 137 -0.14 8.86 -14.65
CA ALA A 137 0.35 8.65 -16.02
C ALA A 137 0.52 7.18 -16.41
N ALA A 138 0.19 6.23 -15.53
CA ALA A 138 0.51 4.80 -15.64
C ALA A 138 -0.63 3.90 -16.12
#